data_AF-A0AAW1YMX0-F1
#
_entry.id   AF-A0AAW1YMX0-F1
#
_cell.length_a   1.000
_cell.length_b   1.000
_cell.length_c   1.000
_cell.angle_alpha   90.00
_cell.angle_beta   90.00
_cell.angle_gamma   90.00
#
_symmetry.space_group_name_H-M   'P 1'
#
loop_
_entity.id
_entity.type
_entity.pdbx_description
1 polymer ?
#
loop_
_entity_poly.entity_id
_entity_poly.type
_entity_poly.pdbx_seq_one_letter_code
_entity_poly.pdbx_strand_id
1 'polypeptide(L)'
;MSGERRENAAELKIGDEFLKAKCLMNCEVSLILEHKFEQLQQMSDDPRNQVSQILSRYQLTEFELCVLGNLCPETVEEAIAMVPSIKVHSYVSER
;
A
#
# COMPACT_ATOMS: atom_id res chain seq x y z
N MET A 1 -14.00 26.49 -11.43
CA MET A 1 -12.58 26.08 -11.56
C MET A 1 -11.87 26.50 -10.29
N SER A 2 -11.96 25.71 -9.22
CA SER A 2 -11.12 25.93 -8.03
C SER A 2 -9.67 25.69 -8.46
N GLY A 3 -8.83 26.72 -8.41
CA GLY A 3 -7.41 26.57 -8.67
C GLY A 3 -6.81 25.74 -7.54
N GLU A 4 -6.65 24.42 -7.76
CA GLU A 4 -5.82 23.60 -6.89
C GLU A 4 -4.42 24.19 -6.91
N ARG A 5 -4.05 24.81 -5.78
CA ARG A 5 -2.71 25.35 -5.60
C ARG A 5 -1.77 24.16 -5.59
N ARG A 6 -1.01 23.98 -6.66
CA ARG A 6 -0.05 22.88 -6.78
C ARG A 6 0.86 22.85 -5.55
N GLU A 7 0.90 21.69 -4.91
CA GLU A 7 1.83 21.42 -3.83
C GLU A 7 3.27 21.46 -4.36
N ASN A 8 4.18 22.00 -3.55
CA ASN A 8 5.60 22.07 -3.82
C ASN A 8 6.38 21.93 -2.50
N ALA A 9 6.91 20.73 -2.25
CA ALA A 9 7.67 20.44 -1.05
C ALA A 9 8.95 21.28 -0.91
N ALA A 10 9.60 21.65 -2.01
CA ALA A 10 10.82 22.48 -1.99
C ALA A 10 10.56 23.92 -1.51
N GLU A 11 9.32 24.40 -1.69
CA GLU A 11 8.86 25.71 -1.23
C GLU A 11 8.00 25.62 0.04
N LEU A 12 7.96 24.44 0.70
CA LEU A 12 7.10 24.16 1.86
C LEU A 12 5.61 24.42 1.61
N LYS A 13 5.17 24.34 0.35
CA LYS A 13 3.75 24.38 -0.04
C LYS A 13 3.19 22.96 0.00
N ILE A 14 2.89 22.46 1.19
CA ILE A 14 2.29 21.12 1.39
C ILE A 14 0.79 21.31 1.67
N GLY A 15 -0.03 20.30 1.42
CA GLY A 15 -1.47 20.33 1.67
C GLY A 15 -1.85 20.81 3.07
N ASP A 16 -3.00 21.47 3.18
CA ASP A 16 -3.46 22.10 4.43
C ASP A 16 -3.62 21.09 5.58
N GLU A 17 -3.88 19.82 5.26
CA GLU A 17 -3.94 18.71 6.19
C GLU A 17 -2.60 18.41 6.89
N PHE A 18 -1.48 18.80 6.28
CA PHE A 18 -0.13 18.58 6.82
C PHE A 18 0.42 19.77 7.61
N LEU A 19 -0.28 20.91 7.65
CA LEU A 19 0.20 22.12 8.36
C LEU A 19 0.35 21.92 9.87
N LYS A 20 -0.38 20.97 10.44
CA LYS A 20 -0.28 20.58 11.86
C LYS A 20 0.34 19.20 12.05
N ALA A 21 0.79 18.55 10.98
CA ALA A 21 1.39 17.24 11.06
C ALA A 21 2.76 17.34 11.75
N LYS A 22 3.08 16.33 12.55
CA LYS A 22 4.39 16.17 13.15
C LYS A 22 5.28 15.38 12.20
N CYS A 23 6.43 15.94 11.80
CA CYS A 23 7.43 15.20 11.05
C CYS A 23 8.17 14.22 11.96
N LEU A 24 8.60 13.10 11.39
CA LEU A 24 9.46 12.11 12.05
C LEU A 24 10.84 12.14 11.43
N MET A 25 11.87 11.99 12.26
CA MET A 25 13.24 11.77 11.82
C MET A 25 13.41 10.34 11.31
N ASN A 26 14.42 10.11 10.47
CA ASN A 26 14.73 8.76 9.95
C ASN A 26 14.94 7.73 11.07
N CYS A 27 15.58 8.12 12.19
CA CYS A 27 15.76 7.23 13.34
C CYS A 27 14.43 6.88 14.03
N GLU A 28 13.50 7.83 14.14
CA GLU A 28 12.16 7.58 14.69
C GLU A 28 11.36 6.65 13.78
N VAL A 29 11.47 6.84 12.46
CA VAL A 29 10.82 5.96 11.47
C VAL A 29 11.38 4.53 11.57
N SER A 30 12.70 4.35 11.70
CA SER A 30 13.31 3.02 11.86
C SER A 30 12.75 2.29 13.07
N LEU A 31 12.72 2.95 14.22
CA LEU A 31 12.21 2.37 15.47
C LEU A 31 10.73 1.98 15.37
N ILE A 32 9.91 2.82 14.74
CA ILE A 32 8.49 2.53 14.53
C ILE A 32 8.32 1.32 13.60
N LEU A 33 9.08 1.26 12.51
CA LEU A 33 8.99 0.17 11.53
C LEU A 33 9.48 -1.16 12.11
N GLU A 34 10.58 -1.16 12.86
CA GLU A 34 11.08 -2.35 13.58
C GLU A 34 10.04 -2.89 14.55
N HIS A 35 9.48 -2.02 15.38
CA HIS A 35 8.46 -2.42 16.35
C HIS A 35 7.18 -2.94 15.68
N LYS A 36 6.77 -2.33 14.55
CA LYS A 36 5.63 -2.83 13.76
C LYS A 36 5.94 -4.16 13.11
N PHE A 37 7.15 -4.34 12.60
CA PHE A 37 7.60 -5.61 12.03
C PHE A 37 7.55 -6.73 13.07
N GLU A 38 8.07 -6.50 14.28
CA GLU A 38 8.00 -7.47 15.38
C GLU A 38 6.56 -7.80 15.79
N GLN A 39 5.68 -6.80 15.91
CA GLN A 39 4.27 -7.04 16.20
C GLN A 39 3.60 -7.90 15.13
N LEU A 40 3.89 -7.64 13.85
CA LEU A 40 3.36 -8.45 12.74
C LEU A 40 3.92 -9.88 12.74
N GLN A 41 5.15 -10.09 13.22
CA GLN A 41 5.73 -11.43 13.40
C GLN A 41 5.12 -12.17 14.60
N GLN A 42 4.83 -11.47 15.70
CA GLN A 42 4.21 -12.08 16.88
C GLN A 42 2.73 -12.40 16.69
N MET A 43 2.02 -11.65 15.84
CA MET A 43 0.62 -11.90 15.53
C MET A 43 0.41 -13.11 14.59
N SER A 44 1.48 -13.75 14.12
CA SER A 44 1.41 -14.76 13.06
C SER A 44 1.87 -16.16 13.48
N ASP A 45 0.92 -17.08 13.60
CA ASP A 45 1.06 -18.40 12.95
C ASP A 45 0.95 -18.15 11.43
N ASP A 46 2.10 -17.80 10.84
CA ASP A 46 2.39 -17.31 9.48
C ASP A 46 1.28 -17.36 8.38
N PRO A 47 0.45 -16.30 8.27
CA PRO A 47 -0.39 -16.06 7.10
C PRO A 47 0.32 -15.26 6.00
N ARG A 48 1.52 -14.67 6.24
CA ARG A 48 2.29 -13.95 5.21
C ARG A 48 2.83 -14.92 4.16
N ASN A 49 3.32 -16.09 4.59
CA ASN A 49 3.67 -17.17 3.68
C ASN A 49 2.46 -17.73 2.95
N GLN A 50 1.28 -17.79 3.57
CA GLN A 50 0.06 -18.28 2.91
C GLN A 50 -0.46 -17.30 1.86
N VAL A 51 -0.56 -16.00 2.20
CA VAL A 51 -1.00 -14.96 1.25
C VAL A 51 0.00 -14.82 0.11
N SER A 52 1.30 -14.78 0.41
CA SER A 52 2.32 -14.74 -0.64
C SER A 52 2.26 -16.01 -1.50
N GLN A 53 2.14 -17.22 -0.94
CA GLN A 53 2.04 -18.46 -1.72
C GLN A 53 0.76 -18.57 -2.56
N ILE A 54 -0.39 -18.14 -2.02
CA ILE A 54 -1.67 -18.16 -2.74
C ILE A 54 -1.61 -17.14 -3.87
N LEU A 55 -1.16 -15.91 -3.58
CA LEU A 55 -1.14 -14.85 -4.57
C LEU A 55 -0.04 -15.02 -5.63
N SER A 56 1.07 -15.71 -5.30
CA SER A 56 2.12 -16.11 -6.27
C SER A 56 1.59 -17.03 -7.37
N ARG A 57 0.46 -17.71 -7.16
CA ARG A 57 -0.18 -18.54 -8.20
C ARG A 57 -0.88 -17.71 -9.26
N TYR A 58 -1.14 -16.44 -8.98
CA TYR A 58 -1.69 -15.49 -9.92
C TYR A 58 -0.55 -14.72 -10.57
N GLN A 59 -0.71 -14.32 -11.84
CA GLN A 59 0.28 -13.55 -12.59
C GLN A 59 0.28 -12.08 -12.18
N LEU A 60 0.34 -11.83 -10.87
CA LEU A 60 0.44 -10.49 -10.31
C LEU A 60 1.91 -10.09 -10.19
N THR A 61 2.20 -8.84 -10.48
CA THR A 61 3.52 -8.25 -10.23
C THR A 61 3.75 -8.07 -8.73
N GLU A 62 5.02 -8.00 -8.32
CA GLU A 62 5.41 -7.76 -6.92
C GLU A 62 4.75 -6.49 -6.35
N PHE A 63 4.59 -5.46 -7.18
CA PHE A 63 3.89 -4.23 -6.81
C PHE A 63 2.42 -4.50 -6.44
N GLU A 64 1.68 -5.23 -7.27
CA GLU A 64 0.26 -5.51 -7.04
C GLU A 64 0.06 -6.38 -5.79
N LEU A 65 0.92 -7.38 -5.60
CA LEU A 65 0.96 -8.21 -4.39
C LEU A 65 1.16 -7.38 -3.13
N CYS A 66 2.11 -6.44 -3.17
CA CYS A 66 2.42 -5.59 -2.04
C CYS A 66 1.26 -4.64 -1.71
N VAL A 67 0.64 -4.02 -2.71
CA VAL A 67 -0.51 -3.13 -2.50
C VAL A 67 -1.68 -3.90 -1.88
N LEU A 68 -2.05 -5.06 -2.42
CA LEU A 68 -3.13 -5.88 -1.87
C LEU A 68 -2.83 -6.37 -0.45
N GLY A 69 -1.58 -6.81 -0.19
CA GLY A 69 -1.16 -7.28 1.12
C GLY A 69 -1.08 -6.17 2.18
N ASN A 70 -0.83 -4.92 1.77
CA ASN A 70 -0.73 -3.79 2.69
C ASN A 70 -2.08 -3.13 2.97
N LEU A 71 -2.95 -3.05 1.96
CA LEU A 71 -4.21 -2.32 2.05
C LEU A 71 -5.39 -3.22 2.45
N CYS A 72 -5.24 -4.54 2.34
CA CYS A 72 -6.25 -5.54 2.77
C CYS A 72 -7.68 -5.20 2.31
N PRO A 73 -7.92 -5.01 1.00
CA PRO A 73 -9.26 -4.67 0.50
C PRO A 73 -10.27 -5.77 0.85
N GLU A 74 -11.47 -5.37 1.28
CA GLU A 74 -12.53 -6.31 1.68
C GLU A 74 -13.40 -6.74 0.48
N THR A 75 -13.34 -5.99 -0.62
CA THR A 75 -14.13 -6.24 -1.84
C THR A 75 -13.26 -6.24 -3.10
N VAL A 76 -13.75 -6.92 -4.14
CA VAL A 76 -13.08 -6.97 -5.45
C VAL A 76 -13.05 -5.58 -6.09
N GLU A 77 -14.12 -4.80 -5.91
CA GLU A 77 -14.24 -3.44 -6.42
C GLU A 77 -13.18 -2.53 -5.80
N GLU A 78 -12.93 -2.67 -4.50
CA GLU A 78 -11.88 -1.94 -3.78
C GLU A 78 -10.49 -2.35 -4.25
N ALA A 79 -10.22 -3.66 -4.37
CA ALA A 79 -8.95 -4.16 -4.89
C ALA A 79 -8.66 -3.63 -6.30
N ILE A 80 -9.68 -3.57 -7.17
CA ILE A 80 -9.58 -3.03 -8.52
C ILE A 80 -9.42 -1.50 -8.50
N ALA A 81 -10.07 -0.80 -7.57
CA ALA A 81 -9.91 0.65 -7.43
C ALA A 81 -8.49 1.01 -6.98
N MET A 82 -7.90 0.22 -6.07
CA MET A 82 -6.54 0.39 -5.59
C MET A 82 -5.49 -0.06 -6.62
N VAL A 83 -5.78 -1.13 -7.37
CA VAL A 83 -4.87 -1.74 -8.34
C VAL A 83 -5.60 -2.01 -9.67
N PRO A 84 -5.84 -0.98 -10.49
CA PRO A 84 -6.62 -1.12 -11.72
C PRO A 84 -6.04 -2.09 -12.76
N SER A 85 -4.74 -2.35 -12.71
CA SER A 85 -4.03 -3.28 -13.59
C SER A 85 -4.49 -4.73 -13.44
N ILE A 86 -5.06 -5.11 -12.29
CA ILE A 86 -5.61 -6.46 -12.04
C ILE A 86 -6.69 -6.82 -13.08
N LYS A 87 -7.50 -5.85 -13.54
CA LYS A 87 -8.54 -6.08 -14.56
C LYS A 87 -7.96 -6.60 -15.88
N VAL A 88 -6.74 -6.21 -16.23
CA VAL A 88 -6.11 -6.61 -17.50
C VAL A 88 -5.78 -8.10 -17.51
N HIS A 89 -5.37 -8.67 -16.38
CA HIS A 89 -5.06 -10.10 -16.25
C HIS A 89 -6.30 -11.00 -16.37
N SER A 90 -7.45 -10.55 -15.87
CA SER A 90 -8.72 -11.28 -15.99
C SER A 90 -9.20 -11.44 -17.45
N TYR A 91 -8.95 -10.48 -18.33
CA TYR A 91 -9.33 -10.60 -19.75
C TYR A 91 -8.46 -11.57 -20.56
N VAL A 92 -7.26 -11.89 -20.09
CA VAL A 92 -6.33 -12.79 -20.78
C VAL A 92 -6.63 -14.26 -20.47
N SER A 93 -7.24 -14.56 -19.31
CA SER A 93 -7.57 -15.93 -18.91
C SER A 93 -8.86 -16.49 -19.52
N GLU A 94 -9.66 -15.67 -20.21
CA GLU A 94 -10.90 -16.05 -20.91
C GLU A 94 -10.73 -16.20 -22.44
N ARG A 95 -9.48 -16.24 -22.94
CA ARG A 95 -9.17 -16.57 -24.35
C ARG A 95 -8.38 -17.85 -24.48
#